data_AF-A0A259N5B6-F1
#
_entry.id   AF-A0A259N5B6-F1
#
_cell.length_a   1.000
_cell.length_b   1.000
_cell.length_c   1.000
_cell.angle_alpha   90.00
_cell.angle_beta   90.00
_cell.angle_gamma   90.00
#
_symmetry.space_group_name_H-M   'P 1'
#
loop_
_entity.id
_entity.type
_entity.pdbx_description
1 polymer ?
#
loop_
_entity_poly.entity_id
_entity_poly.type
_entity_poly.pdbx_seq_one_letter_code
_entity_poly.pdbx_strand_id
1 'polypeptide(L)'
;MITAGMRRWALFFAVGLAVICGWLVNGWRLGAELAQVRAGHAAELQAIAETSAMALAEQQRARAALEARLAKSETLYYGKLKDAEKNTDRLVADLSAARQRLRVRAAPAACGDGVPAAAIAASLDDGGQRADIHPEDAAALVRITGEADACAVKLTALQEWARSVSAP
;
A
#
# COMPACT_ATOMS: atom_id res chain seq x y z
N MET A 1 -63.92 -40.50 64.38
CA MET A 1 -62.96 -39.78 65.23
C MET A 1 -61.60 -39.83 64.55
N ILE A 2 -61.21 -38.80 63.80
CA ILE A 2 -59.88 -38.73 63.20
C ILE A 2 -58.89 -38.51 64.35
N THR A 3 -58.00 -39.47 64.58
CA THR A 3 -57.02 -39.41 65.66
C THR A 3 -56.12 -38.19 65.47
N ALA A 4 -55.76 -37.51 66.57
CA ALA A 4 -55.01 -36.26 66.55
C ALA A 4 -53.68 -36.36 65.76
N GLY A 5 -53.12 -37.57 65.61
CA GLY A 5 -51.96 -37.85 64.75
C GLY A 5 -52.24 -37.61 63.26
N MET A 6 -53.36 -38.07 62.73
CA MET A 6 -53.67 -37.97 61.30
C MET A 6 -53.91 -36.53 60.84
N ARG A 7 -54.45 -35.69 61.74
CA ARG A 7 -54.57 -34.23 61.49
C ARG A 7 -53.21 -33.53 61.42
N ARG A 8 -52.23 -33.96 62.23
CA ARG A 8 -50.87 -33.39 62.19
C ARG A 8 -50.16 -33.73 60.88
N TRP A 9 -50.23 -34.98 60.43
CA TRP A 9 -49.66 -35.38 59.14
C TRP A 9 -50.30 -34.65 57.96
N ALA A 10 -51.62 -34.50 57.95
CA ALA A 10 -52.32 -33.74 56.91
C ALA A 10 -51.84 -32.27 56.85
N LEU A 11 -51.63 -31.62 57.99
CA LEU A 11 -51.08 -30.28 58.04
C LEU A 11 -49.64 -30.20 57.53
N PHE A 12 -48.78 -31.17 57.87
CA PHE A 12 -47.42 -31.23 57.35
C PHE A 12 -47.38 -31.37 55.82
N PHE A 13 -48.20 -32.25 55.25
CA PHE A 13 -48.28 -32.40 53.79
C PHE A 13 -48.84 -31.14 53.11
N ALA A 14 -49.85 -30.50 53.71
CA ALA A 14 -50.41 -29.26 53.18
C ALA A 14 -49.37 -28.12 53.14
N VAL A 15 -48.59 -27.96 54.22
CA VAL A 15 -47.51 -26.96 54.26
C VAL A 15 -46.40 -27.30 53.27
N GLY A 16 -45.97 -28.56 53.18
CA GLY A 16 -44.95 -28.98 52.21
C GLY A 16 -45.38 -28.71 50.77
N LEU A 17 -46.64 -29.01 50.42
CA LEU A 17 -47.19 -28.77 49.09
C LEU A 17 -47.28 -27.26 48.79
N ALA A 18 -47.67 -26.44 49.77
CA ALA A 18 -47.69 -24.98 49.61
C ALA A 18 -46.29 -24.40 49.35
N VAL A 19 -45.26 -24.89 50.04
CA VAL A 19 -43.87 -24.48 49.82
C VAL A 19 -43.37 -24.88 48.42
N ILE A 20 -43.65 -26.10 47.98
CA ILE A 20 -43.25 -26.60 46.64
C ILE A 20 -43.96 -25.78 45.55
N CYS A 21 -45.26 -25.55 45.68
CA CYS A 21 -46.02 -24.72 44.75
C CYS A 21 -45.49 -23.28 44.72
N GLY A 22 -45.21 -22.70 45.88
CA GLY A 22 -44.59 -21.37 45.97
C GLY A 22 -43.24 -21.30 45.27
N TRP A 23 -42.39 -22.32 45.45
CA TRP A 23 -41.08 -22.39 44.79
C TRP A 23 -41.21 -22.50 43.27
N LEU A 24 -42.10 -23.36 42.76
CA LEU A 24 -42.33 -23.53 41.33
C LEU A 24 -42.81 -22.24 40.67
N VAL A 25 -43.79 -21.56 41.27
CA VAL A 25 -44.34 -20.30 40.76
C VAL A 25 -43.26 -19.20 40.77
N ASN A 26 -42.47 -19.09 41.84
CA ASN A 26 -41.36 -18.12 41.89
C ASN A 26 -40.27 -18.45 40.87
N GLY A 27 -39.95 -19.73 40.68
CA GLY A 27 -38.99 -20.19 39.67
C GLY A 27 -39.43 -19.84 38.25
N TRP A 28 -40.72 -20.01 37.93
CA TRP A 28 -41.28 -19.60 36.64
C TRP A 28 -41.24 -18.09 36.44
N ARG A 29 -41.61 -17.31 37.48
CA ARG A 29 -41.58 -15.84 37.39
C ARG A 29 -40.16 -15.32 37.18
N LEU A 30 -39.20 -15.79 37.98
CA LEU A 30 -37.80 -15.42 37.86
C LEU A 30 -37.23 -15.86 36.51
N GLY A 31 -37.56 -17.08 36.05
CA GLY A 31 -37.15 -17.57 34.74
C GLY A 31 -37.67 -16.69 33.60
N ALA A 32 -38.93 -16.23 33.68
CA ALA A 32 -39.52 -15.34 32.70
C ALA A 32 -38.85 -13.96 32.67
N GLU A 33 -38.59 -13.36 33.84
CA GLU A 33 -37.86 -12.07 33.93
C GLU A 33 -36.43 -12.19 33.38
N LEU A 34 -35.69 -13.25 33.75
CA LEU A 34 -34.36 -13.50 33.20
C LEU A 34 -34.37 -13.69 31.68
N ALA A 35 -35.38 -14.37 31.13
CA ALA A 35 -35.51 -14.56 29.69
C ALA A 35 -35.72 -13.22 28.97
N GLN A 36 -36.54 -12.32 29.53
CA GLN A 36 -36.77 -11.00 28.97
C GLN A 36 -35.50 -10.13 28.98
N VAL A 37 -34.77 -10.11 30.10
CA VAL A 37 -33.51 -9.35 30.21
C VAL A 37 -32.47 -9.89 29.24
N ARG A 38 -32.32 -11.22 29.13
CA ARG A 38 -31.39 -11.84 28.17
C ARG A 38 -31.78 -11.54 26.72
N ALA A 39 -33.08 -11.56 26.40
CA ALA A 39 -33.55 -11.23 25.06
C ALA A 39 -33.25 -9.76 24.70
N GLY A 40 -33.51 -8.83 25.64
CA GLY A 40 -33.17 -7.41 25.45
C GLY A 40 -31.67 -7.19 25.27
N HIS A 41 -30.85 -7.81 26.11
CA HIS A 41 -29.39 -7.70 26.02
C HIS A 41 -28.84 -8.32 24.73
N ALA A 42 -29.38 -9.47 24.30
CA ALA A 42 -29.01 -10.08 23.02
C ALA A 42 -29.37 -9.20 21.83
N ALA A 43 -30.55 -8.57 21.85
CA ALA A 43 -30.97 -7.63 20.81
C ALA A 43 -30.07 -6.37 20.77
N GLU A 44 -29.69 -5.84 21.93
CA GLU A 44 -28.76 -4.71 22.02
C GLU A 44 -27.38 -5.07 21.48
N LEU A 45 -26.83 -6.22 21.87
CA LEU A 45 -25.55 -6.72 21.35
C LEU A 45 -25.61 -6.94 19.83
N GLN A 46 -26.72 -7.44 19.30
CA GLN A 46 -26.92 -7.58 17.85
C GLN A 46 -26.93 -6.21 17.16
N ALA A 47 -27.64 -5.23 17.68
CA ALA A 47 -27.64 -3.88 17.12
C ALA A 47 -26.24 -3.23 17.13
N ILE A 48 -25.48 -3.41 18.22
CA ILE A 48 -24.08 -2.95 18.30
C ILE A 48 -23.20 -3.71 17.31
N ALA A 49 -23.36 -5.03 17.18
CA ALA A 49 -22.61 -5.84 16.23
C ALA A 49 -22.91 -5.44 14.78
N GLU A 50 -24.16 -5.16 14.43
CA GLU A 50 -24.55 -4.73 13.10
C GLU A 50 -23.97 -3.35 12.76
N THR A 51 -24.13 -2.37 13.66
CA THR A 51 -23.58 -1.03 13.44
C THR A 51 -22.06 -1.02 13.34
N SER A 52 -21.37 -1.76 14.22
CA SER A 52 -19.92 -1.92 14.15
C SER A 52 -19.46 -2.68 12.90
N ALA A 53 -20.17 -3.72 12.48
CA ALA A 53 -19.88 -4.43 11.24
C ALA A 53 -20.03 -3.53 10.00
N MET A 54 -21.06 -2.67 9.97
CA MET A 54 -21.23 -1.69 8.89
C MET A 54 -20.07 -0.69 8.86
N ALA A 55 -19.69 -0.13 10.02
CA ALA A 55 -18.57 0.81 10.12
C ALA A 55 -17.23 0.15 9.70
N LEU A 56 -17.00 -1.09 10.13
CA LEU A 56 -15.82 -1.86 9.74
C LEU A 56 -15.81 -2.15 8.24
N ALA A 57 -16.95 -2.51 7.65
CA ALA A 57 -17.06 -2.78 6.22
C ALA A 57 -16.76 -1.52 5.39
N GLU A 58 -17.22 -0.35 5.82
CA GLU A 58 -16.90 0.92 5.18
C GLU A 58 -15.40 1.24 5.28
N GLN A 59 -14.81 1.07 6.46
CA GLN A 59 -13.37 1.27 6.65
C GLN A 59 -12.53 0.31 5.81
N GLN A 60 -12.94 -0.96 5.70
CA GLN A 60 -12.26 -1.95 4.86
C GLN A 60 -12.35 -1.59 3.37
N ARG A 61 -13.52 -1.13 2.89
CA ARG A 61 -13.66 -0.66 1.50
C ARG A 61 -12.76 0.54 1.22
N ALA A 62 -12.70 1.50 2.14
CA ALA A 62 -11.81 2.65 2.01
C ALA A 62 -10.34 2.22 1.96
N ARG A 63 -9.91 1.31 2.85
CA ARG A 63 -8.55 0.75 2.83
C ARG A 63 -8.24 0.02 1.52
N ALA A 64 -9.13 -0.87 1.08
CA ALA A 64 -8.95 -1.61 -0.17
C ALA A 64 -8.85 -0.68 -1.39
N ALA A 65 -9.61 0.42 -1.43
CA ALA A 65 -9.52 1.42 -2.49
C ALA A 65 -8.17 2.15 -2.48
N LEU A 66 -7.65 2.49 -1.30
CA LEU A 66 -6.32 3.11 -1.15
C LEU A 66 -5.21 2.14 -1.54
N GLU A 67 -5.26 0.90 -1.06
CA GLU A 67 -4.32 -0.17 -1.41
C GLU A 67 -4.30 -0.43 -2.91
N ALA A 68 -5.47 -0.47 -3.57
CA ALA A 68 -5.55 -0.63 -5.01
C ALA A 68 -4.92 0.54 -5.79
N ARG A 69 -5.03 1.77 -5.28
CA ARG A 69 -4.37 2.95 -5.88
C ARG A 69 -2.86 2.88 -5.69
N LEU A 70 -2.40 2.53 -4.49
CA LEU A 70 -0.98 2.35 -4.19
C LEU A 70 -0.35 1.26 -5.07
N ALA A 71 -0.97 0.08 -5.15
CA ALA A 71 -0.48 -1.02 -5.98
C ALA A 71 -0.38 -0.63 -7.48
N LYS A 72 -1.35 0.12 -8.00
CA LYS A 72 -1.29 0.65 -9.37
C LYS A 72 -0.14 1.63 -9.56
N SER A 73 0.10 2.53 -8.62
CA SER A 73 1.23 3.45 -8.70
C SER A 73 2.58 2.73 -8.59
N GLU A 74 2.73 1.79 -7.64
CA GLU A 74 3.96 1.05 -7.42
C GLU A 74 4.35 0.21 -8.65
N THR A 75 3.38 -0.49 -9.25
CA THR A 75 3.63 -1.28 -10.46
C THR A 75 4.10 -0.42 -11.64
N LEU A 76 3.50 0.75 -11.84
CA LEU A 76 3.93 1.70 -12.88
C LEU A 76 5.35 2.23 -12.64
N TYR A 77 5.66 2.62 -11.39
CA TYR A 77 6.96 3.19 -11.06
C TYR A 77 8.07 2.14 -11.06
N TYR A 78 7.79 0.93 -10.58
CA TYR A 78 8.75 -0.17 -10.58
C TYR A 78 9.14 -0.59 -12.00
N GLY A 79 8.17 -0.71 -12.91
CA GLY A 79 8.42 -1.01 -14.32
C GLY A 79 9.28 0.07 -14.99
N LYS A 80 8.89 1.33 -14.85
CA LYS A 80 9.65 2.46 -15.40
C LYS A 80 11.09 2.51 -14.89
N LEU A 81 11.31 2.26 -13.60
CA LEU A 81 12.65 2.25 -13.01
C LEU A 81 13.49 1.13 -13.61
N LYS A 82 12.92 -0.08 -13.72
CA LYS A 82 13.62 -1.25 -14.27
C LYS A 82 13.94 -1.11 -15.75
N ASP A 83 13.02 -0.55 -16.53
CA ASP A 83 13.25 -0.30 -17.95
C ASP A 83 14.32 0.76 -18.17
N ALA A 84 14.33 1.83 -17.37
CA ALA A 84 15.37 2.87 -17.41
C ALA A 84 16.75 2.31 -17.02
N GLU A 85 16.84 1.54 -15.93
CA GLU A 85 18.07 0.88 -15.47
C GLU A 85 18.64 -0.03 -16.57
N LYS A 86 17.80 -0.92 -17.14
CA LYS A 86 18.20 -1.84 -18.20
C LYS A 86 18.68 -1.14 -19.47
N ASN A 87 18.03 -0.03 -19.84
CA ASN A 87 18.43 0.73 -21.03
C ASN A 87 19.80 1.42 -20.83
N THR A 88 20.01 2.03 -19.66
CA THR A 88 21.31 2.62 -19.29
C THR A 88 22.41 1.57 -19.26
N ASP A 89 22.18 0.43 -18.61
CA ASP A 89 23.16 -0.66 -18.54
C ASP A 89 23.55 -1.17 -19.94
N ARG A 90 22.56 -1.29 -20.83
CA ARG A 90 22.79 -1.66 -22.22
C ARG A 90 23.64 -0.64 -22.96
N LEU A 91 23.35 0.66 -22.83
CA LEU A 91 24.13 1.73 -23.47
C LEU A 91 25.58 1.75 -22.94
N VAL A 92 25.77 1.61 -21.64
CA VAL A 92 27.10 1.52 -21.01
C VAL A 92 27.87 0.30 -21.53
N ALA A 93 27.20 -0.85 -21.67
CA ALA A 93 27.80 -2.06 -22.23
C ALA A 93 28.19 -1.88 -23.71
N ASP A 94 27.35 -1.24 -24.52
CA ASP A 94 27.62 -1.00 -25.95
C ASP A 94 28.75 0.04 -26.17
N LEU A 95 28.84 1.05 -25.30
CA LEU A 95 29.93 2.04 -25.30
C LEU A 95 31.26 1.44 -24.84
N SER A 96 31.26 0.67 -23.75
CA SER A 96 32.47 0.01 -23.24
C SER A 96 33.01 -1.06 -24.20
N ALA A 97 32.13 -1.78 -24.89
CA ALA A 97 32.50 -2.71 -25.96
C ALA A 97 32.86 -2.01 -27.29
N ALA A 98 32.91 -0.69 -27.33
CA ALA A 98 33.15 0.14 -28.52
C ALA A 98 32.23 -0.17 -29.72
N ARG A 99 31.05 -0.76 -29.48
CA ARG A 99 30.03 -1.01 -30.51
C ARG A 99 29.30 0.26 -30.91
N GLN A 100 29.17 1.20 -29.97
CA GLN A 100 28.75 2.58 -30.22
C GLN A 100 29.86 3.54 -29.79
N ARG A 101 29.98 4.67 -30.50
CA ARG A 101 30.95 5.73 -30.21
C ARG A 101 30.21 7.04 -29.97
N LEU A 102 30.51 7.69 -28.85
CA LEU A 102 29.96 8.99 -28.53
C LEU A 102 30.83 10.06 -29.22
N ARG A 103 30.22 10.82 -30.14
CA ARG A 103 30.86 11.92 -30.86
C ARG A 103 30.42 13.24 -30.25
N VAL A 104 31.37 14.10 -29.90
CA VAL A 104 31.08 15.44 -29.40
C VAL A 104 31.62 16.47 -30.38
N ARG A 105 30.88 17.57 -30.57
CA ARG A 105 31.38 18.72 -31.32
C ARG A 105 32.43 19.43 -30.47
N ALA A 106 33.67 19.44 -30.94
CA ALA A 106 34.74 20.20 -30.31
C ALA A 106 34.83 21.57 -30.98
N ALA A 107 34.91 22.64 -30.18
CA ALA A 107 35.36 23.92 -30.69
C ALA A 107 36.88 23.85 -30.92
N PRO A 108 37.42 24.49 -31.96
CA PRO A 108 38.86 24.58 -32.14
C PRO A 108 39.48 25.21 -30.88
N ALA A 109 40.55 24.60 -30.36
CA ALA A 109 41.25 25.11 -29.20
C ALA A 109 41.76 26.53 -29.48
N ALA A 110 41.40 27.50 -28.64
CA ALA A 110 41.89 28.88 -28.70
C ALA A 110 43.32 29.03 -28.14
N CYS A 111 44.10 27.95 -28.14
CA CYS A 111 45.51 27.97 -27.77
C CYS A 111 46.33 28.05 -29.06
N GLY A 112 47.02 29.19 -29.23
CA GLY A 112 48.03 29.36 -30.27
C GLY A 112 49.12 28.30 -30.15
N ASP A 113 49.72 27.97 -31.30
CA ASP A 113 50.76 26.98 -31.54
C ASP A 113 50.28 25.54 -31.81
N GLY A 114 49.71 25.35 -33.00
CA GLY A 114 49.47 24.03 -33.59
C GLY A 114 49.46 24.10 -35.12
N VAL A 115 50.38 23.38 -35.74
CA VAL A 115 50.63 23.27 -37.20
C VAL A 115 49.32 23.01 -37.99
N PRO A 116 49.13 23.59 -39.20
CA PRO A 116 47.90 23.38 -39.98
C PRO A 116 47.77 21.89 -40.34
N ALA A 117 46.69 21.25 -39.89
CA ALA A 117 46.32 19.93 -40.36
C ALA A 117 45.93 20.00 -41.85
N ALA A 118 46.48 19.08 -42.65
CA ALA A 118 46.25 19.00 -44.08
C ALA A 118 44.76 19.02 -44.44
N ALA A 119 44.40 19.79 -45.46
CA ALA A 119 43.04 19.94 -45.96
C ALA A 119 42.47 18.56 -46.36
N ILE A 120 41.49 18.08 -45.60
CA ILE A 120 40.69 16.91 -45.96
C ILE A 120 39.48 17.41 -46.76
N ALA A 121 39.20 16.71 -47.87
CA ALA A 121 38.21 17.06 -48.87
C ALA A 121 36.84 17.44 -48.29
N ALA A 122 36.23 18.44 -48.93
CA ALA A 122 34.91 18.98 -48.63
C ALA A 122 33.85 17.88 -48.48
N SER A 123 33.33 17.70 -47.27
CA SER A 123 32.04 17.07 -47.03
C SER A 123 31.08 18.16 -46.57
N LEU A 124 29.93 18.30 -47.25
CA LEU A 124 28.82 19.19 -46.89
C LEU A 124 28.12 18.69 -45.61
N ASP A 125 28.81 18.75 -44.47
CA ASP A 125 28.21 18.68 -43.13
C ASP A 125 28.83 19.83 -42.33
N ASP A 126 28.00 20.64 -41.70
CA ASP A 126 28.41 21.89 -41.05
C ASP A 126 29.62 21.67 -40.13
N GLY A 127 30.75 22.24 -40.56
CA GLY A 127 32.11 21.97 -40.10
C GLY A 127 32.42 22.51 -38.70
N GLY A 128 31.89 21.85 -37.67
CA GLY A 128 32.51 21.81 -36.35
C GLY A 128 33.30 20.50 -36.22
N GLN A 129 34.62 20.57 -36.04
CA GLN A 129 35.49 19.40 -35.85
C GLN A 129 34.91 18.51 -34.73
N ARG A 130 34.50 17.27 -35.05
CA ARG A 130 33.93 16.34 -34.04
C ARG A 130 35.05 15.49 -33.47
N ALA A 131 35.18 15.44 -32.15
CA ALA A 131 36.10 14.57 -31.44
C ALA A 131 35.34 13.33 -30.90
N ASP A 132 35.90 12.15 -31.11
CA ASP A 132 35.41 10.92 -30.49
C ASP A 132 35.90 10.89 -29.03
N ILE A 133 35.00 10.65 -28.07
CA ILE A 133 35.36 10.48 -26.65
C ILE A 133 35.88 9.05 -26.42
N HIS A 134 36.85 8.90 -25.52
CA HIS A 134 37.36 7.58 -25.14
C HIS A 134 36.22 6.71 -24.56
N PRO A 135 36.08 5.43 -24.95
CA PRO A 135 34.92 4.61 -24.59
C PRO A 135 34.66 4.50 -23.08
N GLU A 136 35.70 4.54 -22.24
CA GLU A 136 35.55 4.51 -20.78
C GLU A 136 34.99 5.82 -20.21
N ASP A 137 35.43 6.98 -20.73
CA ASP A 137 34.93 8.30 -20.34
C ASP A 137 33.49 8.50 -20.84
N ALA A 138 33.19 8.04 -22.05
CA ALA A 138 31.84 8.06 -22.60
C ALA A 138 30.89 7.20 -21.76
N ALA A 139 31.31 6.01 -21.34
CA ALA A 139 30.54 5.14 -20.45
C ALA A 139 30.32 5.77 -19.06
N ALA A 140 31.34 6.42 -18.50
CA ALA A 140 31.24 7.12 -17.22
C ALA A 140 30.25 8.30 -17.29
N LEU A 141 30.30 9.11 -18.34
CA LEU A 141 29.35 10.21 -18.57
C LEU A 141 27.92 9.71 -18.68
N VAL A 142 27.68 8.66 -19.47
CA VAL A 142 26.32 8.10 -19.65
C VAL A 142 25.79 7.48 -18.35
N ARG A 143 26.64 6.86 -17.54
CA ARG A 143 26.24 6.36 -16.21
C ARG A 143 25.79 7.50 -15.30
N ILE A 144 26.55 8.60 -15.24
CA ILE A 144 26.18 9.78 -14.43
C ILE A 144 24.84 10.37 -14.89
N THR A 145 24.62 10.50 -16.21
CA THR A 145 23.33 10.98 -16.73
C THR A 145 22.19 10.00 -16.45
N GLY A 146 22.45 8.69 -16.53
CA GLY A 146 21.46 7.66 -16.20
C GLY A 146 21.07 7.68 -14.71
N GLU A 147 22.02 7.91 -13.81
CA GLU A 147 21.75 8.12 -12.38
C GLU A 147 20.94 9.40 -12.13
N ALA A 148 21.25 10.48 -12.85
CA ALA A 148 20.50 11.74 -12.77
C ALA A 148 19.05 11.57 -13.26
N ASP A 149 18.83 10.86 -14.37
CA ASP A 149 17.50 10.53 -14.87
C ASP A 149 16.71 9.66 -13.88
N ALA A 150 17.35 8.65 -13.30
CA ALA A 150 16.74 7.83 -12.25
C ALA A 150 16.35 8.66 -11.01
N CYS A 151 17.18 9.64 -10.63
CA CYS A 151 16.88 10.57 -9.56
C CYS A 151 15.69 11.48 -9.91
N ALA A 152 15.63 12.01 -11.14
CA ALA A 152 14.52 12.84 -11.62
C ALA A 152 13.19 12.08 -11.61
N VAL A 153 13.16 10.80 -12.00
CA VAL A 153 11.97 9.95 -11.93
C VAL A 153 11.51 9.77 -10.49
N LYS A 154 12.42 9.46 -9.56
CA LYS A 154 12.11 9.33 -8.13
C LYS A 154 11.54 10.62 -7.55
N LEU A 155 12.16 11.76 -7.86
CA LEU A 155 11.69 13.06 -7.38
C LEU A 155 10.29 13.40 -7.92
N THR A 156 10.04 13.13 -9.20
CA THR A 156 8.73 13.34 -9.83
C THR A 156 7.66 12.51 -9.14
N ALA A 157 7.95 11.24 -8.83
CA ALA A 157 7.04 10.36 -8.10
C ALA A 157 6.71 10.91 -6.71
N LEU A 158 7.73 11.37 -5.96
CA LEU A 158 7.54 11.98 -4.64
C LEU A 158 6.73 13.28 -4.71
N GLN A 159 6.94 14.12 -5.72
CA GLN A 159 6.18 15.35 -5.93
C GLN A 159 4.72 15.10 -6.32
N GLU A 160 4.44 14.05 -7.10
CA GLU A 160 3.08 13.65 -7.42
C GLU A 160 2.36 13.10 -6.18
N TRP A 161 3.04 12.25 -5.41
CA TRP A 161 2.52 11.78 -4.13
C TRP A 161 2.21 12.94 -3.17
N ALA A 162 3.15 13.87 -2.99
CA ALA A 162 2.96 15.04 -2.14
C ALA A 162 1.76 15.90 -2.58
N ARG A 163 1.55 16.07 -3.89
CA ARG A 163 0.36 16.76 -4.46
C ARG A 163 -0.93 15.99 -4.19
N SER A 164 -0.90 14.66 -4.31
CA SER A 164 -2.07 13.82 -4.04
C SER A 164 -2.51 13.85 -2.57
N VAL A 165 -1.56 14.06 -1.63
CA VAL A 165 -1.83 14.12 -0.19
C VAL A 165 -2.20 15.54 0.27
N SER A 166 -1.72 16.58 -0.41
CA SER A 166 -1.97 17.99 -0.07
C SER A 166 -3.18 18.61 -0.77
N ALA A 167 -3.73 17.96 -1.80
CA ALA A 167 -4.99 18.38 -2.40
C ALA A 167 -6.16 18.09 -1.43
N PRO A 168 -7.04 19.07 -1.16
CA PRO A 168 -8.18 18.92 -0.24
C PRO A 168 -9.27 17.97 -0.75
#